data_AF-A0A2T3KR60-F1
#
_entry.id   AF-A0A2T3KR60-F1
#
_cell.length_a   1.000
_cell.length_b   1.000
_cell.length_c   1.000
_cell.angle_alpha   90.00
_cell.angle_beta   90.00
_cell.angle_gamma   90.00
#
_symmetry.space_group_name_H-M   'P 1'
#
loop_
_entity.id
_entity.type
_entity.pdbx_description
1 polymer ?
#
loop_
_entity_poly.entity_id
_entity_poly.type
_entity_poly.pdbx_seq_one_letter_code
_entity_poly.pdbx_strand_id
1 'polypeptide(L)'
;MDLLSPQAIRKQIISKSIQAPSVLYSGVIAVVGTVYSVLFGGSVLSWGISLTAGTVCFAKICWGYQVKYQHHALEIVDHYHRSLLVKREQALADLQQALNEIKQADALKQLEQLSRKFAAFQDVLDSKLNKDELAYSRYLTMAEAVFVGALDNLRSVVVSAKALSGIDYGHINQQIQSLKAERVTSAESSSLIEQQMDALQKRVEIYQKSQQHISTVLTENEQAMTELDRVTTQLSLISSQQGMELETAMEELRLLAQRAQKYSTR
;
A
#
# COMPACT_ATOMS: atom_id res chain seq x y z
N MET A 1 -2.49 -5.45 0.10
CA MET A 1 -1.40 -5.11 1.05
C MET A 1 -1.52 -5.81 2.41
N ASP A 2 -2.65 -6.42 2.78
CA ASP A 2 -2.73 -7.21 4.03
C ASP A 2 -1.88 -8.47 4.04
N LEU A 3 -1.48 -8.96 2.85
CA LEU A 3 -0.67 -10.18 2.66
C LEU A 3 0.75 -10.12 3.24
N LEU A 4 1.26 -8.93 3.61
CA LEU A 4 2.63 -8.76 4.11
C LEU A 4 2.73 -8.77 5.64
N SER A 5 1.59 -8.72 6.34
CA SER A 5 1.58 -8.77 7.81
C SER A 5 1.85 -10.20 8.30
N PRO A 6 2.55 -10.39 9.45
CA PRO A 6 2.85 -11.71 9.98
C PRO A 6 1.59 -12.56 10.19
N GLN A 7 0.49 -11.90 10.60
CA GLN A 7 -0.78 -12.53 10.92
C GLN A 7 -1.55 -12.97 9.67
N ALA A 8 -1.53 -12.19 8.60
CA ALA A 8 -2.20 -12.56 7.35
C ALA A 8 -1.49 -13.71 6.63
N ILE A 9 -0.16 -13.68 6.61
CA ILE A 9 0.67 -14.78 6.10
C ILE A 9 0.34 -16.06 6.87
N ARG A 10 0.30 -16.00 8.22
CA ARG A 10 -0.09 -17.13 9.07
C ARG A 10 -1.51 -17.64 8.77
N LYS A 11 -2.50 -16.76 8.64
CA LYS A 11 -3.89 -17.13 8.38
C LYS A 11 -4.07 -17.83 7.02
N GLN A 12 -3.42 -17.33 5.98
CA GLN A 12 -3.47 -17.96 4.65
C GLN A 12 -2.79 -19.32 4.61
N ILE A 13 -1.67 -19.49 5.32
CA ILE A 13 -0.95 -20.76 5.37
C ILE A 13 -1.76 -21.81 6.13
N ILE A 14 -2.43 -21.45 7.22
CA ILE A 14 -3.36 -22.36 7.93
C ILE A 14 -4.50 -22.77 7.00
N SER A 15 -5.10 -21.82 6.29
CA SER A 15 -6.19 -22.11 5.34
C SER A 15 -5.75 -23.06 4.22
N LYS A 16 -4.58 -22.83 3.60
CA LYS A 16 -4.03 -23.73 2.56
C LYS A 16 -3.63 -25.10 3.12
N SER A 17 -3.10 -25.16 4.35
CA SER A 17 -2.66 -26.42 4.97
C SER A 17 -3.84 -27.33 5.31
N ILE A 18 -4.97 -26.75 5.74
CA ILE A 18 -6.22 -27.48 6.00
C ILE A 18 -6.82 -28.04 4.70
N GLN A 19 -6.65 -27.33 3.58
CA GLN A 19 -7.16 -27.74 2.27
C GLN A 19 -6.28 -28.77 1.54
N ALA A 20 -5.15 -29.19 2.12
CA ALA A 20 -4.30 -30.21 1.50
C ALA A 20 -5.03 -31.57 1.44
N PRO A 21 -5.06 -32.28 0.29
CA PRO A 21 -5.81 -33.52 0.13
C PRO A 21 -5.50 -34.56 1.22
N SER A 22 -4.22 -34.71 1.57
CA SER A 22 -3.77 -35.65 2.60
C SER A 22 -4.20 -35.30 4.03
N VAL A 23 -4.51 -34.02 4.31
CA VAL A 23 -5.02 -33.55 5.61
C VAL A 23 -6.53 -33.74 5.67
N LEU A 24 -7.22 -33.41 4.57
CA LEU A 24 -8.66 -33.66 4.39
C LEU A 24 -9.01 -35.13 4.58
N TYR A 25 -8.31 -36.06 3.93
CA TYR A 25 -8.62 -37.49 4.06
C TYR A 25 -8.42 -38.02 5.48
N SER A 26 -7.32 -37.64 6.17
CA SER A 26 -7.12 -38.04 7.56
C SER A 26 -8.14 -37.42 8.51
N GLY A 27 -8.56 -36.17 8.25
CA GLY A 27 -9.60 -35.50 9.03
C GLY A 27 -10.97 -36.15 8.85
N VAL A 28 -11.35 -36.50 7.61
CA VAL A 28 -12.61 -37.21 7.33
C VAL A 28 -12.63 -38.58 8.01
N ILE A 29 -11.53 -39.33 7.95
CA ILE A 29 -11.42 -40.64 8.63
C ILE A 29 -11.58 -40.49 10.15
N ALA A 30 -10.97 -39.47 10.75
CA ALA A 30 -11.09 -39.20 12.19
C ALA A 30 -12.54 -38.84 12.59
N VAL A 31 -13.21 -37.99 11.81
CA VAL A 31 -14.60 -37.58 12.07
C VAL A 31 -15.56 -38.76 11.90
N VAL A 32 -15.47 -39.49 10.79
CA VAL A 32 -16.32 -40.66 10.52
C VAL A 32 -16.09 -41.75 11.57
N GLY A 33 -14.84 -42.02 11.95
CA GLY A 33 -14.52 -42.99 13.00
C GLY A 33 -15.06 -42.60 14.38
N THR A 34 -15.03 -41.30 14.72
CA THR A 34 -15.59 -40.79 15.97
C THR A 34 -17.11 -40.92 15.99
N VAL A 35 -17.80 -40.52 14.91
CA VAL A 35 -19.26 -40.63 14.77
C VAL A 35 -19.70 -42.09 14.84
N TYR A 36 -19.00 -43.00 14.15
CA TYR A 36 -19.27 -44.43 14.20
C TYR A 36 -19.12 -44.99 15.62
N SER A 37 -18.06 -44.59 16.33
CA SER A 37 -17.78 -45.07 17.68
C SER A 37 -18.82 -44.59 18.70
N VAL A 38 -19.40 -43.40 18.52
CA VAL A 38 -20.46 -42.87 19.39
C VAL A 38 -21.80 -43.54 19.13
N LEU A 39 -22.16 -43.78 17.85
CA LEU A 39 -23.48 -44.32 17.50
C LEU A 39 -23.61 -45.83 17.75
N PHE A 40 -22.54 -46.60 17.58
CA PHE A 40 -22.61 -48.07 17.57
C PHE A 40 -21.92 -48.74 18.77
N GLY A 41 -21.58 -48.00 19.82
CA GLY A 41 -20.90 -48.56 21.00
C GLY A 41 -19.48 -48.99 20.67
N GLY A 42 -18.62 -48.01 20.37
CA GLY A 42 -17.30 -48.20 19.77
C GLY A 42 -16.42 -49.23 20.48
N SER A 43 -15.81 -50.11 19.67
CA SER A 43 -14.77 -51.02 20.13
C SER A 43 -13.45 -50.27 20.36
N VAL A 44 -12.54 -50.85 21.15
CA VAL A 44 -11.20 -50.28 21.37
C VAL A 44 -10.46 -49.99 20.04
N LEU A 45 -10.74 -50.81 19.02
CA LEU A 45 -10.21 -50.65 17.66
C LEU A 45 -10.73 -49.38 16.95
N SER A 46 -12.02 -49.04 17.08
CA SER A 46 -12.58 -47.87 16.40
C SER A 46 -12.11 -46.55 17.01
N TRP A 47 -11.96 -46.51 18.34
CA TRP A 47 -11.32 -45.40 19.05
C TRP A 47 -9.84 -45.28 18.69
N GLY A 48 -9.11 -46.40 18.58
CA GLY A 48 -7.71 -46.43 18.16
C GLY A 48 -7.49 -45.86 16.75
N ILE A 49 -8.35 -46.21 15.79
CA ILE A 49 -8.26 -45.69 14.42
C ILE A 49 -8.58 -44.18 14.37
N SER A 50 -9.57 -43.72 15.14
CA SER A 50 -9.94 -42.30 15.17
C SER A 50 -8.86 -41.44 15.81
N LEU A 51 -8.23 -41.92 16.90
CA LEU A 51 -7.12 -41.23 17.56
C LEU A 51 -5.85 -41.18 16.69
N THR A 52 -5.51 -42.27 16.02
CA THR A 52 -4.34 -42.31 15.12
C THR A 52 -4.55 -41.43 13.89
N ALA A 53 -5.74 -41.44 13.27
CA ALA A 53 -6.07 -40.54 12.16
C ALA A 53 -6.05 -39.07 12.59
N GLY A 54 -6.59 -38.76 13.79
CA GLY A 54 -6.59 -37.41 14.36
C GLY A 54 -5.18 -36.89 14.66
N THR A 55 -4.33 -37.72 15.26
CA THR A 55 -2.93 -37.37 15.55
C THR A 55 -2.10 -37.18 14.28
N VAL A 56 -2.27 -38.02 13.25
CA VAL A 56 -1.61 -37.84 11.94
C VAL A 56 -2.08 -36.56 11.26
N CYS A 57 -3.38 -36.25 11.33
CA CYS A 57 -3.94 -35.00 10.81
C CYS A 57 -3.29 -33.78 11.50
N PHE A 58 -3.28 -33.78 12.84
CA PHE A 58 -2.69 -32.70 13.63
C PHE A 58 -1.19 -32.55 13.38
N ALA A 59 -0.43 -33.66 13.37
CA ALA A 59 1.00 -33.65 13.08
C ALA A 59 1.31 -33.10 11.69
N LYS A 60 0.49 -33.41 10.67
CA LYS A 60 0.67 -32.85 9.32
C LYS A 60 0.33 -31.37 9.25
N ILE A 61 -0.67 -30.89 9.99
CA ILE A 61 -0.97 -29.46 10.10
C ILE A 61 0.21 -28.74 10.75
N CYS A 62 0.77 -29.28 11.84
CA CYS A 62 1.96 -28.72 12.50
C CYS A 62 3.19 -28.75 11.59
N TRP A 63 3.43 -29.85 10.86
CA TRP A 63 4.55 -29.98 9.93
C TRP A 63 4.44 -29.02 8.74
N GLY A 64 3.24 -28.90 8.15
CA GLY A 64 2.95 -27.93 7.10
C GLY A 64 3.17 -26.50 7.58
N TYR A 65 2.77 -26.21 8.82
CA TYR A 65 3.00 -24.92 9.46
C TYR A 65 4.49 -24.63 9.70
N GLN A 66 5.28 -25.58 10.17
CA GLN A 66 6.67 -25.31 10.53
C GLN A 66 7.64 -25.34 9.34
N VAL A 67 7.44 -26.27 8.39
CA VAL A 67 8.36 -26.48 7.25
C VAL A 67 7.96 -25.68 6.02
N LYS A 68 6.66 -25.54 5.72
CA LYS A 68 6.22 -24.84 4.49
C LYS A 68 5.97 -23.34 4.67
N TYR A 69 6.02 -22.83 5.91
CA TYR A 69 5.76 -21.41 6.17
C TYR A 69 6.80 -20.51 5.54
N GLN A 70 8.10 -20.83 5.70
CA GLN A 70 9.18 -20.03 5.16
C GLN A 70 9.16 -20.01 3.62
N HIS A 71 8.97 -21.17 2.98
CA HIS A 71 8.95 -21.24 1.51
C HIS A 71 7.77 -20.49 0.88
N HIS A 72 6.55 -20.68 1.36
CA HIS A 72 5.39 -20.01 0.77
C HIS A 72 5.31 -18.52 1.11
N ALA A 73 5.81 -18.11 2.28
CA ALA A 73 5.92 -16.69 2.60
C ALA A 73 6.91 -16.00 1.65
N LEU A 74 8.03 -16.65 1.32
CA LEU A 74 9.01 -16.12 0.37
C LEU A 74 8.43 -15.99 -1.04
N GLU A 75 7.69 -17.00 -1.54
CA GLU A 75 7.03 -16.93 -2.85
C GLU A 75 6.01 -15.79 -2.95
N ILE A 76 5.20 -15.56 -1.91
CA ILE A 76 4.20 -14.48 -1.89
C ILE A 76 4.89 -13.11 -1.93
N VAL A 77 5.95 -12.95 -1.15
CA VAL A 77 6.70 -11.70 -1.08
C VAL A 77 7.45 -11.46 -2.39
N ASP A 78 8.11 -12.47 -2.96
CA ASP A 78 8.87 -12.35 -4.21
C ASP A 78 7.96 -11.99 -5.40
N HIS A 79 6.81 -12.67 -5.54
CA HIS A 79 5.84 -12.33 -6.59
C HIS A 79 5.36 -10.87 -6.47
N TYR A 80 5.09 -10.40 -5.25
CA TYR A 80 4.66 -9.03 -5.04
C TYR A 80 5.80 -8.02 -5.27
N HIS A 81 7.01 -8.32 -4.81
CA HIS A 81 8.20 -7.50 -5.04
C HIS A 81 8.47 -7.27 -6.53
N ARG A 82 8.43 -8.34 -7.35
CA ARG A 82 8.60 -8.22 -8.81
C ARG A 82 7.57 -7.28 -9.45
N SER A 83 6.32 -7.33 -8.99
CA SER A 83 5.28 -6.43 -9.49
C SER A 83 5.53 -4.96 -9.17
N LEU A 84 6.21 -4.68 -8.05
CA LEU A 84 6.60 -3.33 -7.65
C LEU A 84 7.80 -2.82 -8.46
N LEU A 85 8.79 -3.66 -8.73
CA LEU A 85 9.95 -3.30 -9.54
C LEU A 85 9.55 -2.79 -10.93
N VAL A 86 8.65 -3.53 -11.61
CA VAL A 86 8.14 -3.12 -12.93
C VAL A 86 7.43 -1.77 -12.85
N LYS A 87 6.59 -1.55 -11.82
CA LYS A 87 5.89 -0.27 -11.64
C LYS A 87 6.85 0.88 -11.37
N ARG A 88 7.87 0.64 -10.55
CA ARG A 88 8.89 1.62 -10.20
C ARG A 88 9.66 2.10 -11.43
N GLU A 89 10.16 1.17 -12.24
CA GLU A 89 10.95 1.52 -13.43
C GLU A 89 10.12 2.36 -14.42
N GLN A 90 8.88 1.93 -14.69
CA GLN A 90 7.95 2.66 -15.54
C GLN A 90 7.64 4.06 -14.98
N ALA A 91 7.31 4.14 -13.70
CA ALA A 91 6.92 5.40 -13.07
C ALA A 91 8.08 6.40 -13.02
N LEU A 92 9.31 5.99 -12.73
CA LEU A 92 10.46 6.89 -12.66
C LEU A 92 10.76 7.57 -14.00
N ALA A 93 10.78 6.80 -15.09
CA ALA A 93 11.05 7.33 -16.42
C ALA A 93 9.98 8.35 -16.85
N ASP A 94 8.71 7.99 -16.68
CA ASP A 94 7.58 8.82 -17.08
C ASP A 94 7.45 10.09 -16.21
N LEU A 95 7.63 9.96 -14.89
CA LEU A 95 7.45 11.06 -13.94
C LEU A 95 8.52 12.13 -14.08
N GLN A 96 9.79 11.74 -14.27
CA GLN A 96 10.86 12.72 -14.35
C GLN A 96 10.67 13.65 -15.56
N GLN A 97 10.25 13.12 -16.70
CA GLN A 97 9.92 13.94 -17.86
C GLN A 97 8.69 14.81 -17.58
N ALA A 98 7.59 14.22 -17.10
CA ALA A 98 6.33 14.93 -16.92
C ALA A 98 6.40 16.05 -15.86
N LEU A 99 7.18 15.85 -14.79
CA LEU A 99 7.39 16.87 -13.75
C LEU A 99 8.22 18.06 -14.25
N ASN A 100 9.20 17.81 -15.13
CA ASN A 100 9.97 18.88 -15.77
C ASN A 100 9.09 19.74 -16.69
N GLU A 101 8.17 19.13 -17.44
CA GLU A 101 7.25 19.83 -18.34
C GLU A 101 6.32 20.80 -17.58
N ILE A 102 5.77 20.38 -16.44
CA ILE A 102 4.84 21.19 -15.65
C ILE A 102 5.53 22.22 -14.73
N LYS A 103 6.88 22.22 -14.68
CA LYS A 103 7.71 23.12 -13.85
C LYS A 103 7.38 23.11 -12.35
N GLN A 104 6.88 21.99 -11.83
CA GLN A 104 6.53 21.86 -10.41
C GLN A 104 7.77 21.47 -9.60
N ALA A 105 8.54 22.47 -9.15
CA ALA A 105 9.84 22.28 -8.50
C ALA A 105 9.78 21.41 -7.24
N ASP A 106 8.75 21.57 -6.41
CA ASP A 106 8.59 20.79 -5.18
C ASP A 106 8.42 19.29 -5.45
N ALA A 107 7.58 18.94 -6.43
CA ALA A 107 7.33 17.55 -6.81
C ALA A 107 8.58 16.88 -7.40
N LEU A 108 9.38 17.62 -8.17
CA LEU A 108 10.65 17.13 -8.70
C LEU A 108 11.68 16.89 -7.59
N LYS A 109 11.76 17.80 -6.62
CA LYS A 109 12.61 17.64 -5.44
C LYS A 109 12.21 16.41 -4.62
N GLN A 110 10.91 16.18 -4.42
CA GLN A 110 10.40 15.00 -3.73
C GLN A 110 10.77 13.70 -4.45
N LEU A 111 10.67 13.64 -5.78
CA LEU A 111 11.07 12.46 -6.57
C LEU A 111 12.54 12.07 -6.31
N GLU A 112 13.43 13.06 -6.32
CA GLU A 112 14.86 12.86 -6.08
C GLU A 112 15.15 12.47 -4.62
N GLN A 113 14.52 13.13 -3.67
CA GLN A 113 14.63 12.81 -2.24
C GLN A 113 14.14 11.39 -1.95
N LEU A 114 12.98 11.02 -2.47
CA LEU A 114 12.41 9.69 -2.31
C LEU A 114 13.36 8.60 -2.85
N SER A 115 13.96 8.83 -4.03
CA SER A 115 14.93 7.90 -4.63
C SER A 115 16.17 7.72 -3.76
N ARG A 116 16.72 8.80 -3.21
CA ARG A 116 17.86 8.75 -2.28
C ARG A 116 17.51 8.05 -0.97
N LYS A 117 16.36 8.36 -0.39
CA LYS A 117 15.91 7.78 0.89
C LYS A 117 15.67 6.28 0.78
N PHE A 118 15.07 5.83 -0.32
CA PHE A 118 14.87 4.41 -0.58
C PHE A 118 16.20 3.68 -0.77
N ALA A 119 17.15 4.26 -1.52
CA ALA A 119 18.48 3.69 -1.66
C ALA A 119 19.20 3.57 -0.30
N ALA A 120 19.16 4.63 0.52
CA ALA A 120 19.73 4.60 1.86
C ALA A 120 19.08 3.54 2.77
N PHE A 121 17.76 3.39 2.71
CA PHE A 121 17.06 2.32 3.42
C PHE A 121 17.57 0.94 2.98
N GLN A 122 17.70 0.71 1.67
CA GLN A 122 18.16 -0.56 1.12
C GLN A 122 19.61 -0.86 1.54
N ASP A 123 20.50 0.13 1.51
CA ASP A 123 21.89 -0.03 1.95
C ASP A 123 21.97 -0.42 3.43
N VAL A 124 21.17 0.23 4.29
CA VAL A 124 21.11 -0.11 5.71
C VAL A 124 20.53 -1.51 5.91
N LEU A 125 19.49 -1.89 5.17
CA LEU A 125 18.88 -3.21 5.21
C LEU A 125 19.87 -4.31 4.81
N ASP A 126 20.61 -4.11 3.71
CA ASP A 126 21.66 -5.00 3.22
C ASP A 126 22.79 -5.19 4.24
N SER A 127 23.08 -4.16 5.04
CA SER A 127 24.12 -4.23 6.09
C SER A 127 23.65 -4.95 7.37
N LYS A 128 22.34 -5.03 7.61
CA LYS A 128 21.77 -5.50 8.89
C LYS A 128 21.13 -6.87 8.82
N LEU A 129 20.60 -7.27 7.67
CA LEU A 129 19.88 -8.52 7.49
C LEU A 129 20.44 -9.31 6.31
N ASN A 130 20.41 -10.63 6.41
CA ASN A 130 20.76 -11.49 5.28
C ASN A 130 19.61 -11.54 4.26
N LYS A 131 19.93 -11.48 2.97
CA LYS A 131 18.97 -11.47 1.86
C LYS A 131 18.11 -12.75 1.79
N ASP A 132 18.64 -13.85 2.33
CA ASP A 132 17.92 -15.12 2.40
C ASP A 132 16.88 -15.17 3.54
N GLU A 133 16.85 -14.16 4.41
CA GLU A 133 15.88 -14.08 5.50
C GLU A 133 14.53 -13.53 5.02
N LEU A 134 13.44 -14.15 5.49
CA LEU A 134 12.09 -13.66 5.22
C LEU A 134 11.88 -12.22 5.71
N ALA A 135 12.53 -11.81 6.80
CA ALA A 135 12.44 -10.45 7.33
C ALA A 135 13.02 -9.42 6.33
N TYR A 136 14.19 -9.71 5.74
CA TYR A 136 14.79 -8.88 4.70
C TYR A 136 13.80 -8.66 3.54
N SER A 137 13.30 -9.75 2.98
CA SER A 137 12.41 -9.71 1.81
C SER A 137 11.12 -8.93 2.13
N ARG A 138 10.54 -9.15 3.32
CA ARG A 138 9.34 -8.43 3.78
C ARG A 138 9.59 -6.93 3.94
N TYR A 139 10.66 -6.54 4.62
CA TYR A 139 10.93 -5.13 4.89
C TYR A 139 11.26 -4.36 3.62
N LEU A 140 12.10 -4.94 2.74
CA LEU A 140 12.35 -4.38 1.42
C LEU A 140 11.05 -4.15 0.65
N THR A 141 10.19 -5.17 0.62
CA THR A 141 8.92 -5.11 -0.10
C THR A 141 7.96 -4.07 0.47
N MET A 142 7.93 -3.88 1.79
CA MET A 142 7.11 -2.83 2.43
C MET A 142 7.62 -1.42 2.08
N ALA A 143 8.94 -1.20 2.13
CA ALA A 143 9.53 0.08 1.73
C ALA A 143 9.32 0.35 0.23
N GLU A 144 9.45 -0.68 -0.63
CA GLU A 144 9.23 -0.56 -2.07
C GLU A 144 7.76 -0.22 -2.37
N ALA A 145 6.83 -0.77 -1.60
CA ALA A 145 5.41 -0.45 -1.71
C ALA A 145 5.11 1.02 -1.35
N VAL A 146 5.78 1.57 -0.32
CA VAL A 146 5.70 3.01 -0.01
C VAL A 146 6.32 3.84 -1.12
N PHE A 147 7.47 3.43 -1.62
CA PHE A 147 8.16 4.11 -2.72
C PHE A 147 7.25 4.23 -3.95
N VAL A 148 6.68 3.11 -4.41
CA VAL A 148 5.73 3.09 -5.54
C VAL A 148 4.48 3.91 -5.24
N GLY A 149 3.93 3.83 -4.02
CA GLY A 149 2.78 4.65 -3.63
C GLY A 149 3.07 6.16 -3.69
N ALA A 150 4.27 6.58 -3.27
CA ALA A 150 4.69 7.98 -3.37
C ALA A 150 4.92 8.42 -4.83
N LEU A 151 5.37 7.53 -5.71
CA LEU A 151 5.41 7.79 -7.16
C LEU A 151 4.01 7.97 -7.75
N ASP A 152 3.04 7.12 -7.38
CA ASP A 152 1.65 7.25 -7.81
C ASP A 152 1.04 8.58 -7.34
N ASN A 153 1.38 9.03 -6.13
CA ASN A 153 1.04 10.36 -5.62
C ASN A 153 1.61 11.48 -6.49
N LEU A 154 2.91 11.43 -6.84
CA LEU A 154 3.52 12.41 -7.74
C LEU A 154 2.88 12.39 -9.13
N ARG A 155 2.44 11.23 -9.61
CA ARG A 155 1.65 11.14 -10.86
C ARG A 155 0.30 11.85 -10.74
N SER A 156 -0.38 11.72 -9.61
CA SER A 156 -1.63 12.44 -9.33
C SER A 156 -1.40 13.96 -9.33
N VAL A 157 -0.26 14.42 -8.81
CA VAL A 157 0.16 15.83 -8.88
C VAL A 157 0.35 16.28 -10.33
N VAL A 158 1.03 15.49 -11.16
CA VAL A 158 1.20 15.79 -12.59
C VAL A 158 -0.15 15.95 -13.29
N VAL A 159 -1.06 15.00 -13.10
CA VAL A 159 -2.41 15.04 -13.70
C VAL A 159 -3.16 16.29 -13.25
N SER A 160 -3.13 16.58 -11.95
CA SER A 160 -3.81 17.75 -11.37
C SER A 160 -3.20 19.06 -11.89
N ALA A 161 -1.88 19.15 -11.98
CA ALA A 161 -1.18 20.33 -12.50
C ALA A 161 -1.48 20.55 -13.99
N LYS A 162 -1.53 19.48 -14.81
CA LYS A 162 -1.94 19.56 -16.22
C LYS A 162 -3.39 20.01 -16.38
N ALA A 163 -4.29 19.60 -15.49
CA ALA A 163 -5.67 20.11 -15.48
C ALA A 163 -5.71 21.62 -15.16
N LEU A 164 -4.85 22.07 -14.24
CA LEU A 164 -4.75 23.49 -13.89
C LEU A 164 -4.14 24.36 -15.00
N SER A 165 -3.23 23.84 -15.83
CA SER A 165 -2.60 24.63 -16.90
C SER A 165 -3.60 25.12 -17.97
N GLY A 166 -4.77 24.49 -18.07
CA GLY A 166 -5.86 24.96 -18.94
C GLY A 166 -6.72 26.08 -18.33
N ILE A 167 -6.48 26.46 -17.07
CA ILE A 167 -7.29 27.44 -16.34
C ILE A 167 -6.46 28.71 -16.11
N ASP A 168 -6.77 29.79 -16.85
CA ASP A 168 -6.22 31.12 -16.58
C ASP A 168 -6.94 31.77 -15.39
N TYR A 169 -6.44 31.49 -14.19
CA TYR A 169 -7.00 32.02 -12.94
C TYR A 169 -6.96 33.55 -12.88
N GLY A 170 -5.91 34.19 -13.43
CA GLY A 170 -5.76 35.64 -13.44
C GLY A 170 -6.85 36.29 -14.29
N HIS A 171 -7.07 35.77 -15.49
CA HIS A 171 -8.10 36.26 -16.40
C HIS A 171 -9.52 36.03 -15.84
N ILE A 172 -9.78 34.86 -15.24
CA ILE A 172 -11.08 34.57 -14.60
C ILE A 172 -11.37 35.56 -13.48
N ASN A 173 -10.40 35.85 -12.62
CA ASN A 173 -10.58 36.83 -11.54
C ASN A 173 -10.84 38.25 -12.07
N GLN A 174 -10.14 38.66 -13.13
CA GLN A 174 -10.40 39.94 -13.78
C GLN A 174 -11.83 40.01 -14.35
N GLN A 175 -12.29 38.95 -15.03
CA GLN A 175 -13.66 38.88 -15.55
C GLN A 175 -14.72 38.92 -14.45
N ILE A 176 -14.48 38.25 -13.31
CA ILE A 176 -15.41 38.32 -12.16
C ILE A 176 -15.51 39.76 -11.64
N GLN A 177 -14.40 40.51 -11.59
CA GLN A 177 -14.42 41.89 -11.14
C GLN A 177 -15.12 42.82 -12.13
N SER A 178 -14.91 42.65 -13.44
CA SER A 178 -15.60 43.46 -14.45
C SER A 178 -17.12 43.22 -14.44
N LEU A 179 -17.56 41.96 -14.34
CA LEU A 179 -18.98 41.62 -14.26
C LEU A 179 -19.65 42.16 -12.98
N LYS A 180 -18.92 42.17 -11.85
CA LYS A 180 -19.41 42.81 -10.61
C LYS A 180 -19.62 44.30 -10.78
N ALA A 181 -18.72 45.00 -11.47
CA ALA A 181 -18.86 46.43 -11.74
C ALA A 181 -20.01 46.72 -12.72
N GLU A 182 -20.17 45.91 -13.76
CA GLU A 182 -21.25 46.02 -14.75
C GLU A 182 -22.63 45.79 -14.13
N ARG A 183 -22.75 44.82 -13.22
CA ARG A 183 -23.98 44.55 -12.46
C ARG A 183 -24.49 45.75 -11.67
N VAL A 184 -23.59 46.58 -11.13
CA VAL A 184 -23.96 47.79 -10.37
C VAL A 184 -24.53 48.88 -11.29
N THR A 185 -24.15 48.85 -12.57
CA THR A 185 -24.44 49.94 -13.52
C THR A 185 -25.66 49.64 -14.39
N SER A 186 -26.01 48.38 -14.62
CA SER A 186 -27.03 47.95 -15.58
C SER A 186 -28.06 46.98 -14.97
N ALA A 187 -29.28 47.47 -14.68
CA ALA A 187 -30.34 46.69 -14.04
C ALA A 187 -31.04 45.67 -14.98
N GLU A 188 -31.04 45.91 -16.30
CA GLU A 188 -31.79 45.11 -17.28
C GLU A 188 -31.11 43.77 -17.67
N SER A 189 -29.81 43.61 -17.39
CA SER A 189 -29.01 42.44 -17.79
C SER A 189 -28.67 41.48 -16.65
N SER A 190 -29.30 41.65 -15.48
CA SER A 190 -28.90 40.99 -14.23
C SER A 190 -28.90 39.45 -14.29
N SER A 191 -29.81 38.83 -15.04
CA SER A 191 -29.92 37.36 -15.09
C SER A 191 -28.79 36.69 -15.89
N LEU A 192 -28.35 37.28 -17.00
CA LEU A 192 -27.23 36.77 -17.81
C LEU A 192 -25.89 36.99 -17.09
N ILE A 193 -25.72 38.15 -16.44
CA ILE A 193 -24.53 38.44 -15.62
C ILE A 193 -24.42 37.45 -14.46
N GLU A 194 -25.54 37.12 -13.79
CA GLU A 194 -25.54 36.12 -12.72
C GLU A 194 -25.14 34.72 -13.21
N GLN A 195 -25.62 34.29 -14.38
CA GLN A 195 -25.23 33.00 -14.97
C GLN A 195 -23.74 32.96 -15.32
N GLN A 196 -23.20 34.04 -15.89
CA GLN A 196 -21.77 34.13 -16.20
C GLN A 196 -20.91 34.13 -14.94
N MET A 197 -21.33 34.87 -13.90
CA MET A 197 -20.66 34.88 -12.60
C MET A 197 -20.66 33.49 -11.95
N ASP A 198 -21.78 32.76 -11.97
CA ASP A 198 -21.86 31.40 -11.43
C ASP A 198 -20.91 30.44 -12.15
N ALA A 199 -20.85 30.50 -13.50
CA ALA A 199 -19.94 29.68 -14.29
C ALA A 199 -18.45 29.98 -13.97
N LEU A 200 -18.08 31.25 -13.83
CA LEU A 200 -16.72 31.66 -13.47
C LEU A 200 -16.36 31.26 -12.04
N GLN A 201 -17.30 31.40 -11.10
CA GLN A 201 -17.11 31.01 -9.70
C GLN A 201 -16.86 29.49 -9.58
N LYS A 202 -17.59 28.67 -10.34
CA LYS A 202 -17.35 27.22 -10.42
C LYS A 202 -15.95 26.89 -10.93
N ARG A 203 -15.45 27.63 -11.93
CA ARG A 203 -14.06 27.44 -12.42
C ARG A 203 -13.02 27.80 -11.36
N VAL A 204 -13.24 28.86 -10.59
CA VAL A 204 -12.39 29.22 -9.45
C VAL A 204 -12.40 28.13 -8.38
N GLU A 205 -13.57 27.59 -8.05
CA GLU A 205 -13.71 26.51 -7.08
C GLU A 205 -12.94 25.24 -7.53
N ILE A 206 -13.07 24.86 -8.81
CA ILE A 206 -12.30 23.74 -9.38
C ILE A 206 -10.80 23.98 -9.25
N TYR A 207 -10.34 25.18 -9.62
CA TYR A 207 -8.92 25.55 -9.52
C TYR A 207 -8.39 25.44 -8.09
N GLN A 208 -9.13 25.99 -7.12
CA GLN A 208 -8.76 25.95 -5.71
C GLN A 208 -8.75 24.52 -5.15
N LYS A 209 -9.75 23.70 -5.51
CA LYS A 209 -9.79 22.28 -5.10
C LYS A 209 -8.61 21.50 -5.65
N SER A 210 -8.25 21.70 -6.92
CA SER A 210 -7.09 21.05 -7.53
C SER A 210 -5.77 21.51 -6.90
N GLN A 211 -5.60 22.79 -6.58
CA GLN A 211 -4.43 23.26 -5.83
C GLN A 211 -4.36 22.65 -4.43
N GLN A 212 -5.48 22.62 -3.71
CA GLN A 212 -5.54 22.01 -2.38
C GLN A 212 -5.19 20.52 -2.42
N HIS A 213 -5.70 19.80 -3.44
CA HIS A 213 -5.37 18.40 -3.67
C HIS A 213 -3.86 18.20 -3.91
N ILE A 214 -3.24 18.99 -4.79
CA ILE A 214 -1.78 18.94 -5.02
C ILE A 214 -1.02 19.15 -3.71
N SER A 215 -1.36 20.18 -2.94
CA SER A 215 -0.71 20.48 -1.65
C SER A 215 -0.85 19.33 -0.64
N THR A 216 -2.04 18.73 -0.59
CA THR A 216 -2.33 17.60 0.30
C THR A 216 -1.49 16.38 -0.06
N VAL A 217 -1.45 16.01 -1.34
CA VAL A 217 -0.68 14.86 -1.84
C VAL A 217 0.82 15.05 -1.64
N LEU A 218 1.36 16.25 -1.87
CA LEU A 218 2.77 16.55 -1.60
C LEU A 218 3.09 16.45 -0.09
N THR A 219 2.18 16.88 0.78
CA THR A 219 2.33 16.75 2.24
C THR A 219 2.34 15.29 2.68
N GLU A 220 1.46 14.47 2.11
CA GLU A 220 1.43 13.02 2.38
C GLU A 220 2.73 12.34 1.93
N ASN A 221 3.30 12.75 0.80
CA ASN A 221 4.60 12.27 0.36
C ASN A 221 5.74 12.65 1.31
N GLU A 222 5.74 13.86 1.87
CA GLU A 222 6.71 14.24 2.91
C GLU A 222 6.58 13.35 4.15
N GLN A 223 5.35 13.03 4.57
CA GLN A 223 5.11 12.11 5.69
C GLN A 223 5.66 10.71 5.39
N ALA A 224 5.42 10.19 4.19
CA ALA A 224 5.95 8.91 3.75
C ALA A 224 7.48 8.88 3.74
N MET A 225 8.13 9.93 3.23
CA MET A 225 9.58 10.07 3.26
C MET A 225 10.14 10.17 4.69
N THR A 226 9.42 10.85 5.58
CA THR A 226 9.82 10.99 6.99
C THR A 226 9.74 9.65 7.73
N GLU A 227 8.67 8.88 7.53
CA GLU A 227 8.57 7.54 8.11
C GLU A 227 9.62 6.58 7.53
N LEU A 228 9.96 6.70 6.24
CA LEU A 228 11.06 5.93 5.67
C LEU A 228 12.41 6.26 6.33
N ASP A 229 12.70 7.55 6.61
CA ASP A 229 13.90 7.94 7.37
C ASP A 229 13.88 7.38 8.80
N ARG A 230 12.72 7.43 9.48
CA ARG A 230 12.56 6.92 10.85
C ARG A 230 12.82 5.42 10.91
N VAL A 231 12.22 4.66 10.00
CA VAL A 231 12.43 3.22 9.89
C VAL A 231 13.89 2.91 9.53
N THR A 232 14.50 3.66 8.61
CA THR A 232 15.93 3.51 8.26
C THR A 232 16.81 3.72 9.48
N THR A 233 16.52 4.75 10.27
CA THR A 233 17.25 5.06 11.51
C THR A 233 17.08 3.94 12.52
N GLN A 234 15.87 3.46 12.75
CA GLN A 234 15.62 2.35 13.68
C GLN A 234 16.30 1.07 13.23
N LEU A 235 16.23 0.74 11.93
CA LEU A 235 16.91 -0.40 11.34
C LEU A 235 18.43 -0.34 11.57
N SER A 236 19.03 0.85 11.47
CA SER A 236 20.46 1.06 11.75
C SER A 236 20.84 0.76 13.20
N LEU A 237 19.92 0.95 14.14
CA LEU A 237 20.11 0.77 15.57
C LEU A 237 19.83 -0.67 16.04
N ILE A 238 19.30 -1.54 15.18
CA ILE A 238 18.85 -2.88 15.60
C ILE A 238 19.98 -3.69 16.23
N SER A 239 19.69 -4.07 17.48
CA SER A 239 20.29 -5.17 18.23
C SER A 239 19.21 -6.25 18.50
N SER A 240 19.60 -7.43 19.02
CA SER A 240 18.66 -8.56 19.21
C SER A 240 17.47 -8.27 20.14
N GLN A 241 17.48 -7.16 20.90
CA GLN A 241 16.39 -6.74 21.80
C GLN A 241 15.44 -5.69 21.19
N GLN A 242 15.78 -5.07 20.05
CA GLN A 242 15.01 -3.96 19.46
C GLN A 242 14.13 -4.36 18.26
N GLY A 243 14.03 -5.66 17.95
CA GLY A 243 13.25 -6.15 16.80
C GLY A 243 11.75 -5.80 16.85
N MET A 244 11.18 -5.62 18.05
CA MET A 244 9.77 -5.23 18.20
C MET A 244 9.50 -3.78 17.78
N GLU A 245 10.42 -2.86 18.06
CA GLU A 245 10.29 -1.46 17.67
C GLU A 245 10.37 -1.30 16.16
N LEU A 246 11.29 -2.02 15.50
CA LEU A 246 11.35 -2.04 14.05
C LEU A 246 10.07 -2.60 13.45
N GLU A 247 9.56 -3.74 13.91
CA GLU A 247 8.34 -4.32 13.35
C GLU A 247 7.15 -3.35 13.46
N THR A 248 7.10 -2.57 14.54
CA THR A 248 6.07 -1.54 14.74
C THR A 248 6.20 -0.42 13.71
N ALA A 249 7.39 0.10 13.48
CA ALA A 249 7.59 1.17 12.50
C ALA A 249 7.45 0.68 11.05
N MET A 250 7.85 -0.56 10.76
CA MET A 250 7.57 -1.19 9.47
C MET A 250 6.07 -1.34 9.22
N GLU A 251 5.28 -1.60 10.27
CA GLU A 251 3.82 -1.66 10.17
C GLU A 251 3.22 -0.26 9.94
N GLU A 252 3.74 0.79 10.60
CA GLU A 252 3.36 2.17 10.34
C GLU A 252 3.68 2.58 8.89
N LEU A 253 4.87 2.24 8.40
CA LEU A 253 5.30 2.44 7.02
C LEU A 253 4.37 1.71 6.04
N ARG A 254 3.98 0.47 6.34
CA ARG A 254 3.00 -0.30 5.56
C ARG A 254 1.65 0.39 5.48
N LEU A 255 1.15 0.95 6.59
CA LEU A 255 -0.13 1.66 6.62
C LEU A 255 -0.10 2.91 5.73
N LEU A 256 1.03 3.61 5.64
CA LEU A 256 1.18 4.73 4.71
C LEU A 256 1.12 4.27 3.25
N ALA A 257 1.75 3.14 2.92
CA ALA A 257 1.65 2.54 1.59
C ALA A 257 0.19 2.25 1.20
N GLN A 258 -0.61 1.75 2.14
CA GLN A 258 -2.04 1.47 1.93
C GLN A 258 -2.85 2.73 1.68
N ARG A 259 -2.53 3.82 2.38
CA ARG A 259 -3.22 5.10 2.20
C ARG A 259 -2.94 5.68 0.82
N ALA A 260 -1.67 5.71 0.40
CA ALA A 260 -1.28 6.20 -0.93
C ALA A 260 -2.03 5.46 -2.05
N GLN A 261 -2.19 4.13 -1.93
CA GLN A 261 -2.89 3.34 -2.94
C GLN A 261 -4.40 3.63 -3.05
N LYS A 262 -5.05 4.10 -1.97
CA LYS A 262 -6.49 4.41 -1.97
C LYS A 262 -6.84 5.64 -2.83
N TYR A 263 -5.88 6.54 -3.05
CA TYR A 263 -6.07 7.77 -3.83
C TYR A 263 -5.73 7.63 -5.31
N SER A 264 -4.94 6.62 -5.70
CA SER A 264 -4.72 6.31 -7.13
C SER A 264 -5.98 5.76 -7.83
N THR A 265 -6.96 5.27 -7.08
CA THR A 265 -8.18 4.62 -7.61
C THR A 265 -9.46 5.45 -7.44
N ARG A 266 -9.36 6.67 -6.90
CA ARG A 266 -10.49 7.61 -6.80
C ARG A 266 -10.30 8.76 -7.77
#